data_AF-A0A561THD0-F1
#
_entry.id   AF-A0A561THD0-F1
#
_cell.length_a   1.000
_cell.length_b   1.000
_cell.length_c   1.000
_cell.angle_alpha   90.00
_cell.angle_beta   90.00
_cell.angle_gamma   90.00
#
_symmetry.space_group_name_H-M   'P 1'
#
loop_
_entity.id
_entity.type
_entity.pdbx_description
1 polymer ?
#
loop_
_entity_poly.entity_id
_entity_poly.type
_entity_poly.pdbx_seq_one_letter_code
_entity_poly.pdbx_strand_id
1 'polypeptide(L)'
;MTITPEMAELWLAHCNPAHNRVLSDTAYERYAKAMASGAWRTTHQGIAFDKSGMLLDGQHRLMGIKISGVSVEMLVIPSCDAETFDVLDSGQRRQAAQLLKIPHRVIVAAAARIIGQMYKMWDPVTLFDGFYDTRAATSDILKAVAAWPELKTMAPIAAAAYRASGINQPTHLVVLAQAARTDYADKIEDWANGLISGANMDQKDPRLVLRNRFFRERVLLGTSAGRRTSYNLIAKSWNSWAQGRLMGTLKSLDGEGVIPVVGTEKFRP
;
A
#
# COMPACT_ATOMS: atom_id res chain seq x y z
N MET A 1 -15.36 -28.24 -4.06
CA MET A 1 -16.18 -28.33 -5.28
C MET A 1 -15.64 -27.32 -6.28
N THR A 2 -15.59 -27.66 -7.56
CA THR A 2 -15.28 -26.68 -8.61
C THR A 2 -16.54 -25.89 -8.95
N ILE A 3 -16.48 -24.57 -8.79
CA ILE A 3 -17.59 -23.65 -9.11
C ILE A 3 -17.29 -23.01 -10.46
N THR A 4 -18.22 -23.14 -11.42
CA THR A 4 -18.11 -22.52 -12.74
C THR A 4 -18.78 -21.14 -12.79
N PRO A 5 -18.48 -20.30 -13.81
CA PRO A 5 -19.18 -19.03 -14.02
C PRO A 5 -20.70 -19.16 -14.10
N GLU A 6 -21.21 -20.21 -14.75
CA GLU A 6 -22.65 -20.47 -14.90
C GLU A 6 -23.29 -20.83 -13.55
N MET A 7 -22.60 -21.65 -12.75
CA MET A 7 -23.05 -21.95 -11.38
C MET A 7 -23.06 -20.69 -10.53
N ALA A 8 -22.04 -19.85 -10.65
CA ALA A 8 -21.95 -18.60 -9.89
C ALA A 8 -23.08 -17.64 -10.26
N GLU A 9 -23.42 -17.52 -11.54
CA GLU A 9 -24.56 -16.73 -12.01
C GLU A 9 -25.89 -17.25 -11.45
N LEU A 10 -26.11 -18.57 -11.53
CA LEU A 10 -27.31 -19.21 -10.99
C LEU A 10 -27.44 -18.96 -9.48
N TRP A 11 -26.36 -19.13 -8.72
CA TRP A 11 -26.37 -18.97 -7.27
C TRP A 11 -26.52 -17.51 -6.84
N LEU A 12 -26.00 -16.55 -7.61
CA LEU A 12 -26.22 -15.13 -7.38
C LEU A 12 -27.69 -14.72 -7.57
N ALA A 13 -28.43 -15.41 -8.46
CA ALA A 13 -29.87 -15.18 -8.63
C ALA A 13 -30.69 -15.61 -7.38
N HIS A 14 -30.14 -16.50 -6.56
CA HIS A 14 -30.73 -16.98 -5.30
C HIS A 14 -30.17 -16.23 -4.07
N CYS A 15 -29.72 -14.99 -4.27
CA CYS A 15 -29.24 -14.09 -3.22
C CYS A 15 -30.41 -13.26 -2.67
N ASN A 16 -30.51 -13.10 -1.35
CA ASN A 16 -31.50 -12.23 -0.72
C ASN A 16 -30.91 -10.82 -0.48
N PRO A 17 -31.27 -9.79 -1.27
CA PRO A 17 -30.66 -8.46 -1.15
C PRO A 17 -31.02 -7.72 0.14
N ALA A 18 -32.12 -8.12 0.82
CA ALA A 18 -32.57 -7.48 2.06
C ALA A 18 -31.73 -7.91 3.28
N HIS A 19 -31.09 -9.07 3.22
CA HIS A 19 -30.30 -9.64 4.32
C HIS A 19 -28.80 -9.63 4.00
N ASN A 20 -28.42 -9.81 2.73
CA ASN A 20 -27.03 -9.80 2.34
C ASN A 20 -26.47 -8.39 2.18
N ARG A 21 -25.16 -8.26 2.44
CA ARG A 21 -24.45 -6.99 2.27
C ARG A 21 -24.62 -6.47 0.85
N VAL A 22 -24.68 -5.15 0.68
CA VAL A 22 -24.66 -4.56 -0.67
C VAL A 22 -23.40 -5.03 -1.42
N LEU A 23 -23.57 -5.49 -2.65
CA LEU A 23 -22.45 -5.85 -3.51
C LEU A 23 -21.54 -4.62 -3.68
N SER A 24 -20.23 -4.84 -3.59
CA SER A 24 -19.24 -3.78 -3.71
C SER A 24 -18.38 -4.08 -4.90
N ASP A 25 -18.39 -3.17 -5.86
CA ASP A 25 -17.65 -3.27 -7.12
C ASP A 25 -16.19 -3.59 -6.87
N THR A 26 -15.57 -2.77 -6.04
CA THR A 26 -14.21 -2.95 -5.56
C THR A 26 -13.94 -4.34 -4.95
N ALA A 27 -14.89 -4.90 -4.19
CA ALA A 27 -14.67 -6.16 -3.49
C ALA A 27 -14.68 -7.35 -4.46
N TYR A 28 -15.65 -7.42 -5.38
CA TYR A 28 -15.72 -8.51 -6.34
C TYR A 28 -14.68 -8.36 -7.46
N GLU A 29 -14.35 -7.14 -7.91
CA GLU A 29 -13.30 -6.90 -8.91
C GLU A 29 -11.94 -7.40 -8.43
N ARG A 30 -11.64 -7.20 -7.14
CA ARG A 30 -10.42 -7.75 -6.52
C ARG A 30 -10.38 -9.27 -6.60
N TYR A 31 -11.52 -9.93 -6.37
CA TYR A 31 -11.61 -11.39 -6.50
C TYR A 31 -11.46 -11.83 -7.95
N ALA A 32 -12.15 -11.17 -8.89
CA ALA A 32 -12.04 -11.47 -10.31
C ALA A 32 -10.58 -11.36 -10.80
N LYS A 33 -9.87 -10.29 -10.43
CA LYS A 33 -8.46 -10.09 -10.78
C LYS A 33 -7.56 -11.19 -10.20
N ALA A 34 -7.76 -11.56 -8.93
CA ALA A 34 -6.98 -12.62 -8.30
C ALA A 34 -7.22 -14.00 -8.95
N MET A 35 -8.47 -14.29 -9.33
CA MET A 35 -8.84 -15.53 -10.02
C MET A 35 -8.26 -15.57 -11.43
N ALA A 36 -8.45 -14.52 -12.23
CA ALA A 36 -7.94 -14.41 -13.59
C ALA A 36 -6.40 -14.48 -13.68
N SER A 37 -5.69 -13.94 -12.69
CA SER A 37 -4.22 -13.98 -12.62
C SER A 37 -3.64 -15.26 -12.00
N GLY A 38 -4.48 -16.24 -11.60
CA GLY A 38 -4.03 -17.44 -10.90
C GLY A 38 -3.46 -17.20 -9.49
N ALA A 39 -3.61 -15.99 -8.96
CA ALA A 39 -3.21 -15.62 -7.61
C ALA A 39 -4.21 -16.08 -6.53
N TRP A 40 -5.43 -16.47 -6.93
CA TRP A 40 -6.42 -17.06 -6.05
C TRP A 40 -5.89 -18.35 -5.40
N ARG A 41 -6.21 -18.52 -4.12
CA ARG A 41 -5.86 -19.71 -3.34
C ARG A 41 -7.11 -20.16 -2.59
N THR A 42 -7.44 -21.44 -2.70
CA THR A 42 -8.53 -22.05 -1.96
C THR A 42 -8.23 -21.98 -0.47
N THR A 43 -9.21 -21.56 0.32
CA THR A 43 -9.13 -21.51 1.78
C THR A 43 -10.36 -22.15 2.40
N HIS A 44 -10.42 -22.24 3.73
CA HIS A 44 -11.61 -22.68 4.46
C HIS A 44 -12.83 -21.75 4.27
N GLN A 45 -12.62 -20.53 3.77
CA GLN A 45 -13.69 -19.58 3.50
C GLN A 45 -14.43 -19.99 2.22
N GLY A 46 -15.69 -20.40 2.37
CA GLY A 46 -16.51 -20.99 1.30
C GLY A 46 -17.72 -20.16 0.87
N ILE A 47 -18.60 -20.80 0.10
CA ILE A 47 -19.96 -20.33 -0.20
C ILE A 47 -20.91 -21.00 0.80
N ALA A 48 -21.85 -20.24 1.36
CA ALA A 48 -22.83 -20.77 2.31
C ALA A 48 -24.24 -20.56 1.79
N PHE A 49 -25.08 -21.60 1.92
CA PHE A 49 -26.50 -21.56 1.62
C PHE A 49 -27.31 -21.89 2.87
N ASP A 50 -28.48 -21.28 3.02
CA ASP A 50 -29.43 -21.66 4.06
C ASP A 50 -30.18 -22.95 3.71
N LYS A 51 -31.06 -23.39 4.61
CA LYS A 51 -31.89 -24.59 4.43
C LYS A 51 -32.90 -24.46 3.27
N SER A 52 -33.21 -23.25 2.83
CA SER A 52 -34.10 -22.98 1.69
C SER A 52 -33.34 -22.83 0.36
N GLY A 53 -32.01 -22.95 0.38
CA GLY A 53 -31.16 -22.80 -0.80
C GLY A 53 -30.81 -21.35 -1.13
N MET A 54 -31.13 -20.40 -0.25
CA MET A 54 -30.74 -18.99 -0.44
C MET A 54 -29.27 -18.79 -0.08
N LEU A 55 -28.58 -18.00 -0.89
CA LEU A 55 -27.19 -17.64 -0.67
C LEU A 55 -27.07 -16.75 0.58
N LEU A 56 -26.25 -17.19 1.54
CA LEU A 56 -25.92 -16.44 2.76
C LEU A 56 -24.57 -15.74 2.66
N ASP A 57 -23.53 -16.46 2.26
CA ASP A 57 -22.18 -15.90 2.14
C ASP A 57 -21.53 -16.35 0.83
N GLY A 58 -20.69 -15.48 0.28
CA GLY A 58 -19.92 -15.76 -0.92
C GLY A 58 -20.31 -14.91 -2.13
N GLN A 59 -21.25 -13.98 -2.01
CA GLN A 59 -21.72 -13.16 -3.13
C GLN A 59 -20.59 -12.44 -3.90
N HIS A 60 -19.59 -11.85 -3.23
CA HIS A 60 -18.48 -11.19 -3.92
C HIS A 60 -17.53 -12.19 -4.58
N ARG A 61 -17.41 -13.39 -4.01
CA ARG A 61 -16.60 -14.49 -4.58
C ARG A 61 -17.28 -15.05 -5.83
N LEU A 62 -18.59 -15.30 -5.77
CA LEU A 62 -19.39 -15.72 -6.92
C LEU A 62 -19.38 -14.67 -8.03
N MET A 63 -19.53 -13.39 -7.67
CA MET A 63 -19.40 -12.31 -8.66
C MET A 63 -17.98 -12.27 -9.25
N GLY A 64 -16.95 -12.51 -8.44
CA GLY A 64 -15.57 -12.65 -8.93
C GLY A 64 -15.37 -13.78 -9.95
N ILE A 65 -15.98 -14.95 -9.70
CA ILE A 65 -15.99 -16.09 -10.63
C ILE A 65 -16.73 -15.74 -11.92
N LYS A 66 -17.92 -15.15 -11.80
CA LYS A 66 -18.73 -14.69 -12.94
C LYS A 66 -17.96 -13.72 -13.83
N ILE A 67 -17.33 -12.70 -13.23
CA ILE A 67 -16.61 -11.65 -13.95
C ILE A 67 -15.27 -12.14 -14.50
N SER A 68 -14.54 -12.98 -13.77
CA SER A 68 -13.25 -13.51 -14.25
C SER A 68 -13.40 -14.54 -15.36
N GLY A 69 -14.55 -15.22 -15.46
CA GLY A 69 -14.78 -16.31 -16.41
C GLY A 69 -13.97 -17.58 -16.10
N VAL A 70 -13.37 -17.67 -14.90
CA VAL A 70 -12.52 -18.81 -14.50
C VAL A 70 -13.21 -19.65 -13.44
N SER A 71 -13.24 -20.97 -13.64
CA SER A 71 -13.70 -21.93 -12.62
C SER A 71 -12.69 -22.06 -11.49
N VAL A 72 -13.17 -22.04 -10.25
CA VAL A 72 -12.29 -22.13 -9.06
C VAL A 72 -12.80 -23.17 -8.08
N GLU A 73 -11.87 -23.80 -7.37
CA GLU A 73 -12.23 -24.67 -6.25
C GLU A 73 -12.60 -23.86 -5.01
N MET A 74 -13.72 -24.22 -4.39
CA MET A 74 -14.15 -23.64 -3.13
C MET A 74 -14.94 -24.64 -2.29
N LEU A 75 -14.95 -24.40 -0.98
CA LEU A 75 -15.88 -25.07 -0.06
C LEU A 75 -17.30 -24.54 -0.33
N VAL A 76 -18.27 -25.44 -0.39
CA VAL A 76 -19.69 -25.10 -0.46
C VAL A 76 -20.36 -25.75 0.75
N ILE A 77 -20.97 -24.94 1.60
CA ILE A 77 -21.64 -25.37 2.82
C ILE A 77 -23.15 -25.22 2.60
N PRO A 78 -23.89 -26.32 2.40
CA PRO A 78 -25.34 -26.28 2.32
C PRO A 78 -25.97 -26.22 3.72
N SER A 79 -27.22 -25.77 3.79
CA SER A 79 -28.10 -25.92 4.97
C SER A 79 -27.57 -25.28 6.26
N CYS A 80 -26.90 -24.13 6.16
CA CYS A 80 -26.51 -23.32 7.31
C CYS A 80 -27.75 -22.79 8.04
N ASP A 81 -27.64 -22.62 9.35
CA ASP A 81 -28.67 -21.96 10.15
C ASP A 81 -28.67 -20.45 9.84
N ALA A 82 -29.84 -19.88 9.55
CA ALA A 82 -29.97 -18.48 9.20
C ALA A 82 -29.53 -17.55 10.35
N GLU A 83 -29.69 -18.00 11.60
CA GLU A 83 -29.22 -17.26 12.80
C GLU A 83 -27.69 -17.17 12.90
N THR A 84 -26.94 -18.00 12.16
CA THR A 84 -25.47 -17.90 12.11
C THR A 84 -25.01 -16.65 11.32
N PHE A 85 -25.90 -16.05 10.53
CA PHE A 85 -25.60 -14.93 9.64
C PHE A 85 -25.16 -13.66 10.37
N ASP A 86 -25.77 -13.33 11.51
CA ASP A 86 -25.43 -12.12 12.30
C ASP A 86 -23.97 -12.14 12.81
N VAL A 87 -23.38 -13.34 12.87
CA VAL A 87 -22.00 -13.57 13.33
C VAL A 87 -21.01 -13.73 12.17
N LEU A 88 -21.51 -14.05 10.96
CA LEU A 88 -20.69 -14.26 9.77
C LEU A 88 -20.08 -12.94 9.31
N ASP A 89 -18.75 -12.95 9.20
CA ASP A 89 -17.94 -11.89 8.61
C ASP A 89 -17.87 -10.56 9.41
N SER A 90 -17.99 -10.65 10.74
CA SER A 90 -17.56 -9.61 11.70
C SER A 90 -16.03 -9.56 11.90
N GLY A 91 -15.29 -10.43 11.19
CA GLY A 91 -13.84 -10.53 11.28
C GLY A 91 -13.12 -9.27 10.80
N GLN A 92 -12.29 -8.68 11.66
CA GLN A 92 -11.36 -7.62 11.29
C GLN A 92 -10.53 -8.05 10.06
N ARG A 93 -10.61 -7.28 8.96
CA ARG A 93 -9.75 -7.50 7.79
C ARG A 93 -8.30 -7.54 8.25
N ARG A 94 -7.61 -8.69 8.07
CA ARG A 94 -6.19 -8.83 8.38
C ARG A 94 -5.40 -7.77 7.62
N GLN A 95 -4.87 -6.79 8.35
CA GLN A 95 -4.10 -5.71 7.75
C GLN A 95 -2.73 -6.26 7.31
N ALA A 96 -2.20 -5.81 6.18
CA ALA A 96 -0.88 -6.27 5.71
C ALA A 96 0.22 -6.12 6.77
N ALA A 97 0.15 -5.04 7.57
CA ALA A 97 1.01 -4.81 8.72
C ALA A 97 0.96 -5.93 9.77
N GLN A 98 -0.16 -6.62 9.96
CA GLN A 98 -0.28 -7.75 10.90
C GLN A 98 0.35 -9.04 10.38
N LEU A 99 0.44 -9.22 9.05
CA LEU A 99 1.12 -10.38 8.45
C LEU A 99 2.63 -10.18 8.38
N LEU A 100 3.08 -8.93 8.29
CA LEU A 100 4.48 -8.53 8.40
C LEU A 100 4.95 -8.71 9.85
N LYS A 101 5.49 -9.89 10.18
CA LYS A 101 6.10 -10.21 11.48
C LYS A 101 7.49 -9.57 11.66
N ILE A 102 7.56 -8.25 11.48
CA ILE A 102 8.80 -7.45 11.54
C ILE A 102 8.59 -6.17 12.37
N PRO A 103 9.67 -5.56 12.90
CA PRO A 103 9.62 -4.20 13.44
C PRO A 103 9.12 -3.19 12.40
N HIS A 104 8.55 -2.07 12.86
CA HIS A 104 8.10 -0.96 12.01
C HIS A 104 7.08 -1.33 10.89
N ARG A 105 6.43 -2.50 11.00
CA ARG A 105 5.49 -3.06 9.99
C ARG A 105 4.44 -2.11 9.44
N VAL A 106 3.95 -1.16 10.25
CA VAL A 106 2.98 -0.15 9.82
C VAL A 106 3.59 0.81 8.79
N ILE A 107 4.80 1.32 9.08
CA ILE A 107 5.54 2.22 8.18
C ILE A 107 5.95 1.46 6.92
N VAL A 108 6.44 0.23 7.07
CA VAL A 108 6.83 -0.64 5.94
C VAL A 108 5.65 -0.90 5.01
N ALA A 109 4.49 -1.30 5.54
CA ALA A 109 3.30 -1.53 4.71
C ALA A 109 2.79 -0.26 4.02
N ALA A 110 2.93 0.90 4.65
CA ALA A 110 2.54 2.18 4.04
C ALA A 110 3.53 2.57 2.90
N ALA A 111 4.83 2.42 3.13
CA ALA A 111 5.86 2.68 2.12
C ALA A 111 5.77 1.70 0.95
N ALA A 112 5.46 0.42 1.21
CA ALA A 112 5.24 -0.60 0.19
C ALA A 112 4.09 -0.24 -0.77
N ARG A 113 3.01 0.38 -0.27
CA ARG A 113 1.93 0.89 -1.12
C ARG A 113 2.40 2.01 -2.04
N ILE A 114 3.22 2.92 -1.53
CA ILE A 114 3.74 4.04 -2.32
C ILE A 114 4.68 3.52 -3.41
N ILE A 115 5.71 2.75 -3.03
CA ILE A 115 6.72 2.30 -3.98
C ILE A 115 6.12 1.31 -4.99
N GLY A 116 5.20 0.45 -4.58
CA GLY A 116 4.56 -0.47 -5.51
C GLY A 116 3.69 0.25 -6.55
N GLN A 117 3.04 1.35 -6.19
CA GLN A 117 2.36 2.22 -7.15
C GLN A 117 3.34 2.93 -8.08
N MET A 118 4.42 3.51 -7.53
CA MET A 118 5.44 4.20 -8.32
C MET A 118 6.07 3.30 -9.38
N TYR A 119 6.29 2.02 -9.05
CA TYR A 119 6.88 1.03 -9.95
C TYR A 119 5.83 0.14 -10.64
N LYS A 120 4.54 0.54 -10.62
CA LYS A 120 3.43 -0.15 -11.31
C LYS A 120 3.36 -1.66 -11.05
N MET A 121 3.61 -2.07 -9.81
CA MET A 121 3.63 -3.48 -9.42
C MET A 121 2.24 -4.14 -9.43
N TRP A 122 1.18 -3.35 -9.45
CA TRP A 122 -0.22 -3.78 -9.63
C TRP A 122 -1.07 -2.61 -10.12
N ASP A 123 -2.16 -2.90 -10.83
CA ASP A 123 -3.16 -1.87 -11.14
C ASP A 123 -3.88 -1.43 -9.86
N PRO A 124 -3.88 -0.13 -9.56
CA PRO A 124 -4.48 0.38 -8.34
C PRO A 124 -6.01 0.32 -8.38
N VAL A 125 -6.58 0.12 -7.21
CA VAL A 125 -8.04 0.11 -7.03
C VAL A 125 -8.56 1.50 -6.65
N THR A 126 -7.84 2.22 -5.80
CA THR A 126 -8.22 3.60 -5.43
C THR A 126 -6.97 4.44 -5.24
N LEU A 127 -6.57 5.13 -6.31
CA LEU A 127 -5.47 6.08 -6.27
C LEU A 127 -5.91 7.37 -5.60
N PHE A 128 -5.33 7.65 -4.43
CA PHE A 128 -5.35 8.98 -3.87
C PHE A 128 -4.16 9.78 -4.41
N ASP A 129 -4.44 10.92 -5.04
CA ASP A 129 -3.44 11.81 -5.66
C ASP A 129 -2.42 11.03 -6.50
N GLY A 130 -2.88 10.04 -7.29
CA GLY A 130 -2.04 9.21 -8.16
C GLY A 130 -0.78 8.58 -7.54
N PHE A 131 -0.72 8.46 -6.21
CA PHE A 131 0.54 8.19 -5.48
C PHE A 131 0.38 7.18 -4.33
N TYR A 132 -0.85 6.93 -3.88
CA TYR A 132 -1.13 6.00 -2.79
C TYR A 132 -2.41 5.20 -3.05
N ASP A 133 -2.28 3.87 -3.13
CA ASP A 133 -3.43 2.97 -3.24
C ASP A 133 -3.93 2.54 -1.85
N THR A 134 -5.04 3.13 -1.41
CA THR A 134 -5.63 2.84 -0.10
C THR A 134 -6.23 1.43 -0.01
N ARG A 135 -6.53 0.81 -1.16
CA ARG A 135 -7.21 -0.48 -1.26
C ARG A 135 -6.34 -1.60 -1.83
N ALA A 136 -5.02 -1.37 -1.96
CA ALA A 136 -4.06 -2.38 -2.38
C ALA A 136 -4.25 -3.69 -1.61
N ALA A 137 -4.27 -4.82 -2.33
CA ALA A 137 -4.44 -6.12 -1.70
C ALA A 137 -3.25 -6.46 -0.81
N THR A 138 -3.51 -7.17 0.30
CA THR A 138 -2.44 -7.58 1.22
C THR A 138 -1.35 -8.38 0.52
N SER A 139 -1.70 -9.24 -0.44
CA SER A 139 -0.75 -9.99 -1.27
C SER A 139 0.17 -9.08 -2.07
N ASP A 140 -0.34 -7.99 -2.63
CA ASP A 140 0.43 -7.06 -3.45
C ASP A 140 1.38 -6.22 -2.59
N ILE A 141 0.93 -5.83 -1.39
CA ILE A 141 1.79 -5.18 -0.40
C ILE A 141 2.93 -6.12 0.01
N LEU A 142 2.67 -7.41 0.23
CA LEU A 142 3.71 -8.39 0.56
C LEU A 142 4.69 -8.60 -0.61
N LYS A 143 4.20 -8.65 -1.86
CA LYS A 143 5.05 -8.69 -3.06
C LYS A 143 5.96 -7.46 -3.16
N ALA A 144 5.43 -6.27 -2.89
CA ALA A 144 6.25 -5.05 -2.83
C ALA A 144 7.33 -5.10 -1.75
N VAL A 145 7.00 -5.57 -0.54
CA VAL A 145 7.99 -5.74 0.53
C VAL A 145 9.05 -6.80 0.18
N ALA A 146 8.68 -7.84 -0.57
CA ALA A 146 9.61 -8.84 -1.06
C ALA A 146 10.52 -8.28 -2.17
N ALA A 147 9.98 -7.48 -3.09
CA ALA A 147 10.73 -6.84 -4.17
C ALA A 147 11.62 -5.68 -3.68
N TRP A 148 11.29 -5.07 -2.53
CA TRP A 148 12.02 -3.97 -1.91
C TRP A 148 12.38 -4.30 -0.45
N PRO A 149 13.33 -5.23 -0.22
CA PRO A 149 13.78 -5.59 1.12
C PRO A 149 14.35 -4.40 1.90
N GLU A 150 14.82 -3.36 1.22
CA GLU A 150 15.35 -2.12 1.79
C GLU A 150 14.29 -1.36 2.61
N LEU A 151 13.00 -1.54 2.31
CA LEU A 151 11.93 -1.01 3.16
C LEU A 151 12.03 -1.54 4.60
N LYS A 152 12.54 -2.75 4.79
CA LYS A 152 12.71 -3.36 6.11
C LYS A 152 13.97 -2.81 6.80
N THR A 153 15.09 -2.77 6.08
CA THR A 153 16.39 -2.36 6.64
C THR A 153 16.46 -0.86 6.92
N MET A 154 15.80 -0.02 6.12
CA MET A 154 15.80 1.44 6.26
C MET A 154 14.72 1.98 7.21
N ALA A 155 13.76 1.15 7.63
CA ALA A 155 12.65 1.59 8.49
C ALA A 155 13.10 2.20 9.84
N PRO A 156 14.12 1.68 10.54
CA PRO A 156 14.62 2.30 11.77
C PRO A 156 15.15 3.72 11.55
N ILE A 157 15.82 3.97 10.43
CA ILE A 157 16.36 5.29 10.05
C ILE A 157 15.23 6.29 9.83
N ALA A 158 14.22 5.94 9.03
CA ALA A 158 13.05 6.79 8.81
C ALA A 158 12.29 7.06 10.12
N ALA A 159 12.21 6.06 11.00
CA ALA A 159 11.56 6.22 12.30
C ALA A 159 12.31 7.18 13.23
N ALA A 160 13.65 7.10 13.25
CA ALA A 160 14.49 8.00 14.03
C ALA A 160 14.44 9.44 13.52
N ALA A 161 14.54 9.64 12.19
CA ALA A 161 14.44 10.95 11.57
C ALA A 161 13.08 11.62 11.89
N TYR A 162 11.96 10.89 11.82
CA TYR A 162 10.66 11.44 12.20
C TYR A 162 10.60 11.91 13.65
N ARG A 163 11.14 11.14 14.61
CA ARG A 163 11.17 11.56 16.02
C ARG A 163 11.95 12.86 16.21
N ALA A 164 13.02 13.06 15.45
CA ALA A 164 13.89 14.23 15.57
C ALA A 164 13.46 15.46 14.75
N SER A 165 12.64 15.28 13.70
CA SER A 165 12.36 16.33 12.71
C SER A 165 10.91 16.45 12.24
N GLY A 166 10.06 15.46 12.54
CA GLY A 166 8.70 15.38 12.01
C GLY A 166 8.59 14.98 10.54
N ILE A 167 9.70 14.61 9.87
CA ILE A 167 9.69 14.16 8.47
C ILE A 167 8.81 12.91 8.29
N ASN A 168 7.88 12.97 7.34
CA ASN A 168 6.88 11.92 7.10
C ASN A 168 7.52 10.53 6.85
N GLN A 169 7.23 9.56 7.73
CA GLN A 169 7.96 8.29 7.79
C GLN A 169 7.81 7.44 6.52
N PRO A 170 6.59 7.13 6.01
CA PRO A 170 6.47 6.29 4.81
C PRO A 170 7.13 6.91 3.59
N THR A 171 6.99 8.23 3.36
CA THR A 171 7.59 8.88 2.18
C THR A 171 9.11 8.94 2.29
N HIS A 172 9.65 9.20 3.48
CA HIS A 172 11.09 9.16 3.71
C HIS A 172 11.64 7.75 3.53
N LEU A 173 10.94 6.73 4.04
CA LEU A 173 11.33 5.33 3.86
C LEU A 173 11.41 4.93 2.38
N VAL A 174 10.49 5.41 1.53
CA VAL A 174 10.57 5.17 0.08
C VAL A 174 11.83 5.81 -0.52
N VAL A 175 12.13 7.07 -0.16
CA VAL A 175 13.36 7.75 -0.64
C VAL A 175 14.62 7.00 -0.20
N LEU A 176 14.69 6.56 1.06
CA LEU A 176 15.83 5.78 1.55
C LEU A 176 15.97 4.43 0.85
N ALA A 177 14.87 3.71 0.65
CA ALA A 177 14.88 2.42 -0.04
C ALA A 177 15.32 2.56 -1.51
N GLN A 178 14.90 3.63 -2.18
CA GLN A 178 15.38 3.95 -3.53
C GLN A 178 16.85 4.33 -3.54
N ALA A 179 17.28 5.22 -2.64
CA ALA A 179 18.67 5.65 -2.51
C ALA A 179 19.63 4.47 -2.25
N ALA A 180 19.19 3.47 -1.49
CA ALA A 180 19.97 2.27 -1.18
C ALA A 180 20.31 1.42 -2.41
N ARG A 181 19.67 1.66 -3.56
CA ARG A 181 19.95 1.00 -4.85
C ARG A 181 20.74 1.88 -5.83
N THR A 182 21.26 3.00 -5.37
CA THR A 182 21.98 3.96 -6.21
C THR A 182 23.45 4.02 -5.81
N ASP A 183 24.24 4.71 -6.64
CA ASP A 183 25.65 5.00 -6.36
C ASP A 183 25.85 5.95 -5.15
N TYR A 184 24.75 6.35 -4.48
CA TYR A 184 24.74 7.20 -3.28
C TYR A 184 24.30 6.45 -1.99
N ALA A 185 24.24 5.11 -2.03
CA ALA A 185 23.79 4.30 -0.89
C ALA A 185 24.67 4.50 0.36
N ASP A 186 25.97 4.70 0.17
CA ASP A 186 26.96 4.99 1.21
C ASP A 186 26.66 6.29 1.98
N LYS A 187 25.95 7.22 1.36
CA LYS A 187 25.60 8.51 1.97
C LYS A 187 24.37 8.47 2.88
N ILE A 188 23.64 7.36 2.95
CA ILE A 188 22.38 7.28 3.71
C ILE A 188 22.59 7.53 5.20
N GLU A 189 23.70 7.03 5.76
CA GLU A 189 23.99 7.18 7.19
C GLU A 189 24.28 8.64 7.56
N ASP A 190 25.13 9.34 6.80
CA ASP A 190 25.43 10.75 7.01
C ASP A 190 24.21 11.66 6.78
N TRP A 191 23.35 11.31 5.81
CA TRP A 191 22.07 11.97 5.62
C TRP A 191 21.20 11.85 6.88
N ALA A 192 21.05 10.62 7.38
CA ALA A 192 20.26 10.33 8.57
C ALA A 192 20.82 11.04 9.80
N ASN A 193 22.13 11.00 10.01
CA ASN A 193 22.79 11.63 11.14
C ASN A 193 22.55 13.15 11.15
N GLY A 194 22.69 13.82 9.99
CA GLY A 194 22.35 15.24 9.89
C GLY A 194 20.87 15.53 10.14
N LEU A 195 19.98 14.67 9.64
CA LEU A 195 18.55 14.78 9.90
C LEU A 195 18.15 14.45 11.34
N ILE A 196 18.94 13.69 12.10
CA ILE A 196 18.63 13.33 13.48
C ILE A 196 19.24 14.35 14.45
N SER A 197 20.51 14.72 14.25
CA SER A 197 21.21 15.66 15.14
C SER A 197 20.65 17.07 15.01
N GLY A 198 20.37 17.53 13.78
CA GLY A 198 19.98 18.91 13.53
C GLY A 198 21.05 19.96 13.83
N ALA A 199 22.30 19.55 14.13
CA ALA A 199 23.38 20.42 14.57
C ALA A 199 24.52 20.50 13.54
N ASN A 200 25.36 21.54 13.64
CA ASN A 200 26.56 21.75 12.81
C ASN A 200 26.31 21.71 11.29
N MET A 201 25.19 22.28 10.84
CA MET A 201 24.83 22.39 9.43
C MET A 201 24.76 23.85 8.99
N ASP A 202 25.26 24.13 7.78
CA ASP A 202 25.08 25.43 7.13
C ASP A 202 23.58 25.72 6.89
N GLN A 203 23.20 27.00 6.86
CA GLN A 203 21.81 27.39 6.62
C GLN A 203 21.26 26.91 5.27
N LYS A 204 22.14 26.66 4.29
CA LYS A 204 21.81 26.13 2.97
C LYS A 204 22.06 24.63 2.84
N ASP A 205 22.33 23.93 3.94
CA ASP A 205 22.38 22.46 3.93
C ASP A 205 20.96 21.93 3.63
N PRO A 206 20.77 21.13 2.55
CA PRO A 206 19.45 20.64 2.19
C PRO A 206 18.74 19.88 3.31
N ARG A 207 19.48 19.18 4.18
CA ARG A 207 18.94 18.47 5.36
C ARG A 207 18.30 19.44 6.33
N LEU A 208 18.98 20.55 6.64
CA LEU A 208 18.46 21.58 7.53
C LEU A 208 17.25 22.29 6.92
N VAL A 209 17.28 22.61 5.63
CA VAL A 209 16.14 23.21 4.93
C VAL A 209 14.92 22.29 4.95
N LEU A 210 15.11 20.98 4.73
CA LEU A 210 14.05 19.97 4.81
C LEU A 210 13.46 19.88 6.22
N ARG A 211 14.30 19.80 7.27
CA ARG A 211 13.86 19.79 8.67
C ARG A 211 13.00 21.01 8.99
N ASN A 212 13.47 22.20 8.64
CA ASN A 212 12.75 23.46 8.91
C ASN A 212 11.44 23.57 8.12
N ARG A 213 11.35 22.93 6.95
CA ARG A 213 10.12 22.85 6.17
C ARG A 213 9.09 21.96 6.87
N PHE A 214 9.47 20.75 7.27
CA PHE A 214 8.57 19.82 7.97
C PHE A 214 8.17 20.32 9.36
N PHE A 215 9.04 21.06 10.05
CA PHE A 215 8.69 21.69 11.32
C PHE A 215 7.56 22.72 11.15
N ARG A 216 7.65 23.59 10.14
CA ARG A 216 6.66 24.64 9.88
C ARG A 216 5.33 24.12 9.34
N GLU A 217 5.36 23.10 8.49
CA GLU A 217 4.18 22.62 7.75
C GLU A 217 3.78 21.19 8.13
N ARG A 218 4.12 20.76 9.35
CA ARG A 218 3.95 19.38 9.82
C ARG A 218 2.54 18.83 9.59
N VAL A 219 1.52 19.65 9.89
CA VAL A 219 0.11 19.24 9.76
C VAL A 219 -0.21 18.93 8.30
N LEU A 220 0.07 19.87 7.40
CA LEU A 220 -0.21 19.74 5.96
C LEU A 220 0.53 18.55 5.35
N LEU A 221 1.83 18.45 5.61
CA LEU A 221 2.73 17.42 5.08
C LEU A 221 2.52 16.04 5.72
N GLY A 222 1.86 15.99 6.89
CA GLY A 222 1.48 14.76 7.57
C GLY A 222 0.20 14.11 7.03
N THR A 223 -0.62 14.85 6.28
CA THR A 223 -1.91 14.34 5.77
C THR A 223 -1.76 13.36 4.61
N SER A 224 -2.84 12.63 4.30
CA SER A 224 -2.92 11.79 3.09
C SER A 224 -2.75 12.60 1.80
N ALA A 225 -3.25 13.84 1.75
CA ALA A 225 -3.11 14.76 0.63
C ALA A 225 -1.70 15.34 0.50
N GLY A 226 -0.98 15.48 1.61
CA GLY A 226 0.40 15.94 1.60
C GLY A 226 1.43 14.88 1.23
N ARG A 227 1.06 13.62 0.97
CA ARG A 227 2.04 12.52 0.78
C ARG A 227 2.93 12.71 -0.44
N ARG A 228 2.35 13.06 -1.59
CA ARG A 228 3.13 13.30 -2.82
C ARG A 228 4.06 14.48 -2.63
N THR A 229 3.56 15.59 -2.11
CA THR A 229 4.36 16.77 -1.75
C THR A 229 5.49 16.40 -0.78
N SER A 230 5.18 15.67 0.29
CA SER A 230 6.18 15.20 1.25
C SER A 230 7.27 14.38 0.59
N TYR A 231 6.91 13.39 -0.24
CA TYR A 231 7.88 12.61 -0.99
C TYR A 231 8.76 13.50 -1.89
N ASN A 232 8.14 14.39 -2.68
CA ASN A 232 8.86 15.26 -3.61
C ASN A 232 9.85 16.19 -2.88
N LEU A 233 9.45 16.77 -1.74
CA LEU A 233 10.32 17.62 -0.92
C LEU A 233 11.52 16.83 -0.37
N ILE A 234 11.28 15.60 0.11
CA ILE A 234 12.35 14.73 0.62
C ILE A 234 13.29 14.32 -0.52
N ALA A 235 12.77 13.90 -1.67
CA ALA A 235 13.56 13.50 -2.83
C ALA A 235 14.41 14.65 -3.37
N LYS A 236 13.84 15.85 -3.52
CA LYS A 236 14.58 17.07 -3.93
C LYS A 236 15.74 17.37 -2.98
N SER A 237 15.48 17.32 -1.67
CA SER A 237 16.49 17.60 -0.66
C SER A 237 17.60 16.53 -0.65
N TRP A 238 17.22 15.24 -0.70
CA TRP A 238 18.16 14.13 -0.85
C TRP A 238 19.04 14.30 -2.09
N ASN A 239 18.44 14.54 -3.27
CA ASN A 239 19.17 14.69 -4.53
C ASN A 239 20.18 15.84 -4.47
N SER A 240 19.79 16.98 -3.89
CA SER A 240 20.70 18.12 -3.72
C SER A 240 21.87 17.73 -2.83
N TRP A 241 21.60 17.15 -1.66
CA TRP A 241 22.61 16.81 -0.68
C TRP A 241 23.55 15.70 -1.16
N ALA A 242 23.01 14.63 -1.72
CA ALA A 242 23.78 13.50 -2.24
C ALA A 242 24.74 13.93 -3.38
N GLN A 243 24.39 14.98 -4.12
CA GLN A 243 25.22 15.57 -5.17
C GLN A 243 26.11 16.74 -4.69
N GLY A 244 26.17 17.02 -3.38
CA GLY A 244 26.99 18.09 -2.82
C GLY A 244 26.50 19.51 -3.15
N ARG A 245 25.22 19.66 -3.53
CA ARG A 245 24.62 20.94 -3.88
C ARG A 245 23.93 21.58 -2.67
N LEU A 246 24.23 22.85 -2.43
CA LEU A 246 23.54 23.67 -1.44
C LEU A 246 22.12 24.05 -1.92
N MET A 247 21.21 24.26 -0.97
CA MET A 247 19.81 24.60 -1.23
C MET A 247 19.37 25.72 -0.30
N GLY A 248 19.02 26.89 -0.86
CA GLY A 248 18.50 28.01 -0.06
C GLY A 248 17.00 27.91 0.24
N THR A 249 16.22 27.28 -0.65
CA THR A 249 14.78 27.09 -0.47
C THR A 249 14.33 25.75 -1.05
N LEU A 250 13.36 25.11 -0.39
CA LEU A 250 12.76 23.86 -0.83
C LEU A 250 11.30 24.11 -1.23
N LYS A 251 11.05 24.18 -2.53
CA LYS A 251 9.74 24.53 -3.11
C LYS A 251 9.00 23.29 -3.58
N SER A 252 7.68 23.27 -3.39
CA SER A 252 6.77 22.42 -4.16
C SER A 252 6.20 23.25 -5.30
N LEU A 253 6.09 22.65 -6.49
CA LEU A 253 5.51 23.29 -7.67
C LEU A 253 4.17 22.62 -8.00
N ASP A 254 3.17 23.43 -8.36
CA ASP A 254 1.87 22.90 -8.76
C ASP A 254 2.01 22.07 -10.05
N GLY A 255 1.35 20.92 -10.09
CA GLY A 255 1.40 20.01 -11.22
C GLY A 255 2.73 19.27 -11.40
N GLU A 256 3.69 19.40 -10.48
CA GLU A 256 4.92 18.63 -10.57
C GLU A 256 4.66 17.14 -10.35
N GLY A 257 5.14 16.33 -11.28
CA GLY A 257 5.08 14.88 -11.15
C GLY A 257 5.92 14.35 -9.99
N VAL A 258 6.03 13.04 -9.90
CA VAL A 258 6.89 12.38 -8.90
C VAL A 258 8.36 12.66 -9.22
N ILE A 259 9.06 13.29 -8.28
CA ILE A 259 10.49 13.59 -8.43
C ILE A 259 11.31 12.32 -8.22
N PRO A 260 12.13 11.87 -9.19
CA PRO A 260 12.99 10.71 -8.98
C PRO A 260 14.02 10.97 -7.89
N VAL A 261 14.34 9.92 -7.15
CA VAL A 261 15.60 9.87 -6.41
C VAL A 261 16.75 9.75 -7.42
N VAL A 262 17.78 10.58 -7.27
CA VAL A 262 18.94 10.62 -8.16
C VAL A 262 19.60 9.24 -8.25
N GLY A 263 19.90 8.77 -9.47
CA GLY A 263 20.49 7.45 -9.71
C GLY A 263 19.46 6.33 -9.89
N THR A 264 18.16 6.61 -9.73
CA THR A 264 17.10 5.61 -9.98
C THR A 264 16.67 5.49 -11.44
N GLU A 265 17.24 6.30 -12.34
CA GLU A 265 16.93 6.28 -13.78
C GLU A 265 17.17 4.89 -14.39
N LYS A 266 18.12 4.13 -13.82
CA LYS A 266 18.51 2.77 -14.22
C LYS A 266 17.43 1.70 -13.97
N PHE A 267 16.42 1.99 -13.13
CA PHE A 267 15.42 1.00 -12.67
C PHE A 267 13.98 1.47 -12.86
N ARG A 268 13.74 2.56 -13.61
CA ARG A 268 12.38 2.99 -13.93
C ARG A 268 11.71 1.97 -14.87
N PRO A 269 10.43 1.62 -14.64
CA PRO A 269 9.66 0.83 -15.59
C PRO A 269 9.43 1.57 -16.91
#